data_AF-A0A6B0WFC7-F1
#
_entry.id   AF-A0A6B0WFC7-F1
#
_cell.length_a   1.000
_cell.length_b   1.000
_cell.length_c   1.000
_cell.angle_alpha   90.00
_cell.angle_beta   90.00
_cell.angle_gamma   90.00
#
_symmetry.space_group_name_H-M   'P 1'
#
loop_
_entity.id
_entity.type
_entity.pdbx_description
1 polymer ?
#
loop_
_entity_poly.entity_id
_entity_poly.type
_entity_poly.pdbx_seq_one_letter_code
_entity_poly.pdbx_strand_id
1 'polypeptide(L)'
;MATARGVRFILLFMVAAVIVSMTGVAFSYFLLTRGPAVESDSVLWLRVPPNLGEQAPDDLFGLFDPQETVGSVVTALRKAKVDDRVSAVVLVPPPTPGLWGTVQEIRDAVIDFK
;
A
#
# COMPACT_ATOMS: atom_id res chain seq x y z
N MET A 1 6.70 7.76 55.52
CA MET A 1 6.39 8.74 54.44
C MET A 1 7.35 8.68 53.24
N ALA A 2 8.59 8.20 53.36
CA ALA A 2 9.54 8.12 52.23
C ALA A 2 9.17 7.04 51.18
N THR A 3 8.66 5.88 51.61
CA THR A 3 8.23 4.78 50.73
C THR A 3 7.08 5.16 49.80
N ALA A 4 6.08 5.87 50.29
CA ALA A 4 4.95 6.35 49.48
C ALA A 4 5.38 7.34 48.36
N ARG A 5 6.44 8.11 48.59
CA ARG A 5 6.99 9.04 47.59
C ARG A 5 7.77 8.29 46.50
N GLY A 6 8.54 7.27 46.88
CA GLY A 6 9.24 6.40 45.92
C GLY A 6 8.29 5.60 45.03
N VAL A 7 7.24 5.00 45.62
CA VAL A 7 6.22 4.27 44.85
C VAL A 7 5.48 5.20 43.88
N ARG A 8 5.14 6.42 44.30
CA ARG A 8 4.53 7.43 43.43
C ARG A 8 5.45 7.79 42.25
N PHE A 9 6.75 7.93 42.49
CA PHE A 9 7.71 8.22 41.44
C PHE A 9 7.80 7.07 40.42
N ILE A 10 7.87 5.82 40.89
CA ILE A 10 7.92 4.64 40.02
C ILE A 10 6.65 4.52 39.18
N LEU A 11 5.47 4.69 39.78
CA LEU A 11 4.20 4.64 39.05
C LEU A 11 4.12 5.74 37.98
N LEU A 12 4.56 6.96 38.31
CA LEU A 12 4.53 8.07 37.37
C LEU A 12 5.51 7.86 36.21
N PHE A 13 6.70 7.33 36.50
CA PHE A 13 7.67 6.94 35.48
C PHE A 13 7.15 5.83 34.56
N MET A 14 6.49 4.81 35.13
CA MET A 14 5.89 3.72 34.37
C MET A 14 4.79 4.22 33.44
N VAL A 15 3.89 5.07 33.93
CA VAL A 15 2.84 5.69 33.11
C VAL A 15 3.45 6.55 32.00
N ALA A 16 4.47 7.34 32.30
CA ALA A 16 5.17 8.15 31.30
C ALA A 16 5.81 7.27 30.21
N ALA A 17 6.47 6.16 30.59
CA ALA A 17 7.06 5.22 29.64
C ALA A 17 6.01 4.60 28.72
N VAL A 18 4.84 4.23 29.24
CA VAL A 18 3.72 3.71 28.44
C VAL A 18 3.22 4.77 27.45
N ILE A 19 3.02 6.02 27.89
CA ILE A 19 2.57 7.11 27.02
C ILE A 19 3.58 7.36 25.90
N VAL A 20 4.88 7.39 26.21
CA VAL A 20 5.94 7.57 25.21
C VAL A 20 5.93 6.42 24.20
N SER A 21 5.78 5.17 24.68
CA SER A 21 5.69 4.00 23.80
C SER A 21 4.48 4.05 22.87
N MET A 22 3.28 4.33 23.41
CA MET A 22 2.07 4.47 22.61
C MET A 22 2.18 5.60 21.59
N THR A 23 2.77 6.73 21.98
CA THR A 23 3.02 7.86 21.09
C THR A 23 3.98 7.47 19.97
N GLY A 24 5.05 6.73 20.30
CA GLY A 24 6.01 6.22 19.32
C GLY A 24 5.36 5.31 18.28
N VAL A 25 4.50 4.39 18.71
CA VAL A 25 3.77 3.49 17.80
C VAL A 25 2.75 4.24 16.95
N ALA A 26 2.00 5.17 17.55
CA ALA A 26 1.06 5.99 16.79
C ALA A 26 1.79 6.84 15.73
N PHE A 27 2.91 7.46 16.10
CA PHE A 27 3.72 8.27 15.21
C PHE A 27 4.33 7.44 14.07
N SER A 28 4.85 6.24 14.36
CA SER A 28 5.38 5.35 13.31
C SER A 28 4.28 4.91 12.34
N TYR A 29 3.08 4.61 12.84
CA TYR A 29 1.94 4.27 12.00
C TYR A 29 1.59 5.40 11.00
N PHE A 30 1.53 6.65 11.47
CA PHE A 30 1.27 7.79 10.58
C PHE A 30 2.39 8.03 9.57
N LEU A 31 3.64 7.76 9.91
CA LEU A 31 4.75 7.88 8.97
C LEU A 31 4.72 6.78 7.90
N LEU A 32 4.44 5.54 8.29
CA LEU A 32 4.44 4.39 7.39
C LEU A 32 3.20 4.32 6.49
N THR A 33 2.08 4.92 6.91
CA THR A 33 0.80 4.88 6.16
C THR A 33 0.64 6.08 5.22
N ARG A 34 1.56 7.05 5.23
CA ARG A 34 1.56 8.11 4.22
C ARG A 34 1.85 7.49 2.86
N GLY A 35 0.79 7.28 2.09
CA GLY A 35 0.91 6.91 0.68
C GLY A 35 1.68 7.96 -0.11
N PRO A 36 2.12 7.62 -1.33
CA PRO A 36 2.81 8.57 -2.20
C PRO A 36 1.98 9.84 -2.38
N ALA A 37 2.66 10.99 -2.42
CA ALA A 37 2.02 12.27 -2.72
C ALA A 37 1.61 12.27 -4.20
N VAL A 38 0.31 12.16 -4.47
CA VAL A 38 -0.27 12.26 -5.81
C VAL A 38 -0.87 13.66 -5.94
N GLU A 39 -0.46 14.40 -6.97
CA GLU A 39 -0.96 15.74 -7.28
C GLU A 39 -2.36 15.66 -7.92
N SER A 40 -3.13 16.75 -7.88
CA SER A 40 -4.43 16.80 -8.57
C SER A 40 -4.23 16.72 -10.10
N ASP A 41 -5.21 16.17 -10.81
CA ASP A 41 -5.18 15.96 -12.26
C ASP A 41 -4.05 15.02 -12.75
N SER A 42 -3.57 14.13 -11.89
CA SER A 42 -2.55 13.14 -12.23
C SER A 42 -3.08 12.07 -13.19
N VAL A 43 -2.20 11.53 -14.03
CA VAL A 43 -2.51 10.42 -14.93
C VAL A 43 -1.79 9.16 -14.44
N LEU A 44 -2.54 8.08 -14.23
CA LEU A 44 -1.93 6.78 -13.91
C LEU A 44 -1.33 6.17 -15.17
N TRP A 45 -0.01 6.07 -15.23
CA TRP A 45 0.70 5.38 -16.29
C TRP A 45 0.95 3.92 -15.89
N LEU A 46 0.21 2.98 -16.47
CA LEU A 46 0.25 1.58 -16.10
C LEU A 46 0.85 0.75 -17.23
N ARG A 47 2.10 0.30 -17.05
CA ARG A 47 2.78 -0.60 -17.98
C ARG A 47 2.55 -2.03 -17.52
N VAL A 48 1.83 -2.81 -18.32
CA VAL A 48 1.53 -4.21 -17.99
C VAL A 48 2.73 -5.09 -18.37
N PRO A 49 3.32 -5.83 -17.42
CA PRO A 49 4.41 -6.77 -17.67
C PRO A 49 3.96 -7.94 -18.57
N PRO A 50 4.87 -8.53 -19.35
CA PRO A 50 4.55 -9.66 -20.23
C PRO A 50 4.25 -10.96 -19.48
N ASN A 51 4.76 -11.13 -18.25
CA ASN A 51 4.56 -12.32 -17.43
C ASN A 51 4.07 -11.93 -16.04
N LEU A 52 2.75 -11.77 -15.91
CA LEU A 52 2.10 -11.53 -14.63
C LEU A 52 1.80 -12.87 -13.95
N GLY A 53 2.28 -13.02 -12.72
CA GLY A 53 1.86 -14.11 -11.84
C GLY A 53 0.52 -13.80 -11.16
N GLU A 54 -0.20 -14.84 -10.74
CA GLU A 54 -1.41 -14.69 -9.91
C GLU A 54 -1.06 -14.37 -8.45
N GLN A 55 0.06 -14.88 -7.97
CA GLN A 55 0.55 -14.69 -6.62
C GLN A 55 1.96 -14.11 -6.64
N ALA A 56 2.21 -13.16 -5.75
CA ALA A 56 3.57 -12.71 -5.49
C ALA A 56 4.33 -13.85 -4.78
N PRO A 57 5.65 -13.99 -5.02
CA PRO A 57 6.46 -14.96 -4.30
C PRO A 57 6.37 -14.73 -2.78
N ASP A 58 6.01 -15.78 -2.02
CA ASP A 58 5.83 -15.72 -0.56
C ASP A 58 7.17 -15.87 0.20
N ASP A 59 8.25 -15.33 -0.37
CA ASP A 59 9.60 -15.39 0.18
C ASP A 59 9.96 -14.06 0.86
N LEU A 60 10.88 -14.10 1.82
CA LEU A 60 11.41 -12.93 2.52
C LEU A 60 12.05 -11.91 1.57
N PHE A 61 12.48 -12.36 0.39
CA PHE A 61 12.99 -11.50 -0.68
C PHE A 61 11.89 -10.75 -1.46
N GLY A 62 10.64 -11.22 -1.43
CA GLY A 62 9.50 -10.57 -2.07
C GLY A 62 9.14 -9.19 -1.47
N LEU A 63 9.65 -8.90 -0.27
CA LEU A 63 9.56 -7.56 0.34
C LEU A 63 10.48 -6.53 -0.33
N PHE A 64 11.56 -6.98 -0.96
CA PHE A 64 12.56 -6.11 -1.60
C PHE A 64 12.38 -5.99 -3.11
N ASP A 65 11.72 -6.98 -3.73
CA ASP A 65 11.35 -6.96 -5.14
C ASP A 65 9.89 -7.41 -5.31
N PRO A 66 8.92 -6.48 -5.11
CA PRO A 66 7.51 -6.80 -5.26
C PRO A 66 7.22 -7.08 -6.74
N GLN A 67 7.11 -8.36 -7.09
CA GLN A 67 6.75 -8.76 -8.44
C GLN A 67 5.30 -8.35 -8.73
N GLU A 68 5.09 -7.65 -9.84
CA GLU A 68 3.75 -7.26 -10.27
C GLU A 68 2.91 -8.50 -10.61
N THR A 69 1.70 -8.56 -10.05
CA THR A 69 0.72 -9.61 -10.26
C THR A 69 -0.50 -9.09 -11.00
N VAL A 70 -1.33 -9.99 -11.54
CA VAL A 70 -2.63 -9.64 -12.13
C VAL A 70 -3.47 -8.83 -11.13
N GLY A 71 -3.55 -9.32 -9.89
CA GLY A 71 -4.24 -8.63 -8.81
C GLY A 71 -3.70 -7.24 -8.51
N SER A 72 -2.39 -7.00 -8.66
CA SER A 72 -1.79 -5.67 -8.46
C SER A 72 -2.24 -4.66 -9.52
N VAL A 73 -2.31 -5.07 -10.79
CA VAL A 73 -2.80 -4.26 -11.91
C VAL A 73 -4.28 -3.93 -11.74
N VAL A 74 -5.09 -4.94 -11.41
CA VAL A 74 -6.53 -4.77 -11.14
C VAL A 74 -6.75 -3.84 -9.94
N THR A 75 -5.97 -4.00 -8.88
CA THR A 75 -6.04 -3.14 -7.70
C THR A 75 -5.64 -1.71 -8.01
N ALA A 76 -4.62 -1.49 -8.84
CA ALA A 76 -4.21 -0.15 -9.27
C ALA A 76 -5.32 0.55 -10.05
N LEU A 77 -5.98 -0.13 -10.98
CA LEU A 77 -7.13 0.39 -11.72
C LEU A 77 -8.30 0.72 -10.79
N ARG A 78 -8.61 -0.16 -9.83
CA ARG A 78 -9.67 0.09 -8.85
C ARG A 78 -9.36 1.28 -7.92
N LYS A 79 -8.10 1.44 -7.52
CA LYS A 79 -7.66 2.60 -6.72
C LYS A 79 -7.76 3.88 -7.52
N ALA A 80 -7.36 3.87 -8.79
CA ALA A 80 -7.48 5.02 -9.67
C ALA A 80 -8.95 5.45 -9.84
N LYS A 81 -9.89 4.50 -9.93
CA LYS A 81 -11.33 4.80 -10.04
C LYS A 81 -11.87 5.63 -8.88
N VAL A 82 -11.40 5.40 -7.66
CA VAL A 82 -11.90 6.04 -6.43
C VAL A 82 -11.02 7.20 -5.95
N ASP A 83 -9.93 7.50 -6.66
CA ASP A 83 -9.03 8.59 -6.32
C ASP A 83 -9.35 9.80 -7.21
N ASP A 84 -10.04 10.80 -6.63
CA ASP A 84 -10.47 12.02 -7.34
C ASP A 84 -9.28 12.83 -7.90
N ARG A 85 -8.05 12.53 -7.50
CA ARG A 85 -6.83 13.17 -8.02
C ARG A 85 -6.36 12.56 -9.33
N VAL A 86 -6.83 11.37 -9.69
CA VAL A 86 -6.45 10.66 -10.92
C VAL A 86 -7.46 10.94 -12.02
N SER A 87 -7.08 11.72 -13.03
CA SER A 87 -7.97 12.17 -14.11
C SER A 87 -8.09 11.15 -15.24
N ALA A 88 -7.06 10.33 -15.47
CA ALA A 88 -7.03 9.35 -16.54
C ALA A 88 -6.05 8.20 -16.26
N VAL A 89 -6.20 7.12 -17.02
CA VAL A 89 -5.29 5.97 -17.02
C VAL A 89 -4.74 5.75 -18.43
N VAL A 90 -3.42 5.65 -18.55
CA VAL A 90 -2.72 5.23 -19.77
C VAL A 90 -2.26 3.79 -19.56
N LEU A 91 -2.94 2.85 -20.21
CA LEU A 91 -2.59 1.43 -20.17
C LEU A 91 -1.64 1.11 -21.33
N VAL A 92 -0.42 0.67 -21.01
CA VAL A 92 0.56 0.20 -21.99
C VAL A 92 0.60 -1.33 -21.97
N PRO A 93 0.05 -2.01 -22.99
CA PRO A 93 0.03 -3.46 -23.04
C PRO A 93 1.44 -4.04 -23.28
N PRO A 94 1.69 -5.30 -22.90
CA PRO A 94 2.94 -5.98 -23.19
C PRO A 94 3.07 -6.27 -24.70
N PRO A 95 4.30 -6.44 -25.22
CA PRO A 95 4.53 -6.79 -26.62
C PRO A 95 4.04 -8.20 -26.99
N THR A 96 3.90 -9.08 -26.00
CA THR A 96 3.39 -10.44 -26.14
C THR A 96 2.10 -10.59 -25.36
N PRO A 97 1.03 -11.16 -25.94
CA PRO A 97 -0.22 -11.38 -25.22
C PRO A 97 -0.02 -12.39 -24.09
N GLY A 98 -0.57 -12.08 -22.92
CA GLY A 98 -0.62 -12.99 -21.79
C GLY A 98 -1.65 -14.11 -21.97
N LEU A 99 -1.85 -14.90 -20.93
CA LEU A 99 -2.90 -15.92 -20.89
C LEU A 99 -4.28 -15.26 -21.00
N TRP A 100 -5.24 -15.95 -21.62
CA TRP A 100 -6.58 -15.39 -21.88
C TRP A 100 -7.30 -14.96 -20.59
N GLY A 101 -7.18 -15.74 -19.50
CA GLY A 101 -7.77 -15.40 -18.20
C GLY A 101 -7.24 -14.07 -17.65
N THR A 102 -5.92 -13.90 -17.62
CA THR A 102 -5.27 -12.64 -17.22
C THR A 102 -5.72 -11.45 -18.07
N VAL A 103 -5.84 -11.64 -19.39
CA VAL A 103 -6.33 -10.60 -20.30
C VAL A 103 -7.79 -10.24 -20.01
N GLN A 104 -8.63 -11.23 -19.72
CA GLN A 104 -10.03 -11.01 -19.34
C GLN A 104 -10.15 -10.24 -18.03
N GLU A 105 -9.39 -10.61 -17.00
CA GLU A 105 -9.41 -9.90 -15.72
C GLU A 105 -8.98 -8.44 -15.84
N ILE A 106 -7.90 -8.16 -16.58
CA ILE A 106 -7.46 -6.78 -16.83
C ILE A 106 -8.51 -6.02 -17.65
N ARG A 107 -9.08 -6.65 -18.68
CA ARG A 107 -10.16 -6.04 -19.48
C ARG A 107 -11.36 -5.67 -18.61
N ASP A 108 -11.79 -6.57 -17.74
CA ASP A 108 -12.96 -6.34 -16.88
C ASP A 108 -12.66 -5.21 -15.86
N ALA A 109 -11.44 -5.12 -15.35
CA ALA A 109 -11.00 -4.00 -14.51
C ALA A 109 -10.93 -2.66 -15.26
N VAL A 110 -10.51 -2.67 -16.54
CA VAL A 110 -10.53 -1.46 -17.40
C VAL A 110 -11.97 -1.02 -17.67
N ILE A 111 -12.89 -1.96 -17.89
CA ILE A 111 -14.32 -1.66 -18.04
C ILE A 111 -14.89 -1.09 -16.74
N ASP A 112 -14.50 -1.61 -15.58
CA ASP A 112 -14.93 -1.09 -14.28
C ASP A 112 -14.39 0.31 -13.98
N PHE A 113 -13.18 0.66 -14.45
CA PHE A 113 -12.61 2.00 -14.28
C PHE A 113 -13.40 3.08 -15.05
N LYS A 114 -13.98 2.73 -16.20
CA LYS A 114 -14.73 3.64 -17.06
C LYS A 114 -16.09 4.02 -16.45
#